data_AF-A0A4R4NTP8-F1
#
_entry.id   AF-A0A4R4NTP8-F1
#
_cell.length_a   1.000
_cell.length_b   1.000
_cell.length_c   1.000
_cell.angle_alpha   90.00
_cell.angle_beta   90.00
_cell.angle_gamma   90.00
#
_symmetry.space_group_name_H-M   'P 1'
#
loop_
_entity.id
_entity.type
_entity.pdbx_description
1 polymer ?
#
loop_
_entity_poly.entity_id
_entity_poly.type
_entity_poly.pdbx_seq_one_letter_code
_entity_poly.pdbx_strand_id
1 'polypeptide(L)'
;MSPQQRREMIVRTALPLVAEHGTAVTTGQIARAAGIGEATIFRVFADKDELLDACVAEALRPDHVLAEIEAIPLDQPLTARLTEASAAIEAYLARMGLVIGALHAT
;
A
#
# COMPACT_ATOMS: atom_id res chain seq x y z
N MET A 1 11.09 -16.62 -8.04
CA MET A 1 10.08 -15.77 -7.39
C MET A 1 8.72 -16.40 -7.65
N SER A 2 7.95 -16.68 -6.60
CA SER A 2 6.61 -17.26 -6.73
C SER A 2 5.63 -16.26 -7.35
N PRO A 3 4.49 -16.71 -7.90
CA PRO A 3 3.43 -15.82 -8.36
C PRO A 3 2.96 -14.84 -7.28
N GLN A 4 2.85 -15.30 -6.03
CA GLN A 4 2.47 -14.47 -4.90
C GLN A 4 3.51 -13.38 -4.59
N GLN A 5 4.80 -13.72 -4.53
CA GLN A 5 5.87 -12.75 -4.36
C GLN A 5 5.87 -11.70 -5.49
N ARG A 6 5.46 -12.10 -6.71
CA ARG A 6 5.31 -11.21 -7.86
C ARG A 6 4.14 -10.27 -7.73
N ARG A 7 2.99 -10.79 -7.29
CA ARG A 7 1.83 -9.98 -6.98
C ARG A 7 2.18 -8.89 -5.97
N GLU A 8 2.81 -9.27 -4.86
CA GLU A 8 3.21 -8.33 -3.80
C GLU A 8 4.21 -7.26 -4.26
N MET A 9 5.23 -7.65 -5.05
CA MET A 9 6.20 -6.69 -5.58
C MET A 9 5.57 -5.66 -6.52
N ILE A 10 4.62 -6.10 -7.36
CA ILE A 10 3.88 -5.20 -8.25
C ILE A 10 3.00 -4.26 -7.42
N VAL A 11 2.25 -4.78 -6.44
CA VAL A 11 1.38 -3.97 -5.56
C VAL A 11 2.19 -2.91 -4.81
N ARG A 12 3.32 -3.29 -4.20
CA ARG A 12 4.20 -2.33 -3.50
C ARG A 12 4.71 -1.22 -4.42
N THR A 13 4.97 -1.53 -5.69
CA THR A 13 5.43 -0.54 -6.67
C THR A 13 4.28 0.34 -7.19
N ALA A 14 3.08 -0.23 -7.30
CA ALA A 14 1.90 0.47 -7.78
C ALA A 14 1.32 1.43 -6.74
N LEU A 15 1.41 1.11 -5.44
CA LEU A 15 0.83 1.88 -4.34
C LEU A 15 1.13 3.39 -4.40
N PRO A 16 2.38 3.85 -4.55
CA PRO A 16 2.68 5.29 -4.67
C PRO A 16 2.05 5.92 -5.91
N LEU A 17 2.05 5.22 -7.05
CA LEU A 17 1.47 5.70 -8.30
C LEU A 17 -0.06 5.80 -8.21
N VAL A 18 -0.71 4.87 -7.51
CA VAL A 18 -2.15 4.90 -7.24
C VAL A 18 -2.49 6.06 -6.32
N ALA A 19 -1.69 6.31 -5.28
CA ALA A 19 -1.90 7.45 -4.39
C ALA A 19 -1.75 8.81 -5.10
N GLU A 20 -0.87 8.89 -6.11
CA GLU A 20 -0.62 10.10 -6.89
C GLU A 20 -1.64 10.32 -8.02
N HIS A 21 -1.96 9.27 -8.78
CA HIS A 21 -2.74 9.37 -10.01
C HIS A 21 -4.17 8.82 -9.89
N GLY A 22 -4.52 8.18 -8.77
CA GLY A 22 -5.82 7.56 -8.59
C GLY A 22 -6.10 6.50 -9.65
N THR A 23 -7.36 6.44 -10.11
CA THR A 23 -7.79 5.52 -11.17
C THR A 23 -7.21 5.85 -12.54
N ALA A 24 -6.58 7.02 -12.73
CA ALA A 24 -5.94 7.38 -14.00
C ALA A 24 -4.60 6.65 -14.24
N VAL A 25 -4.03 6.00 -13.22
CA VAL A 25 -2.79 5.23 -13.36
C VAL A 25 -2.94 4.13 -14.42
N THR A 26 -1.91 3.92 -15.24
CA THR A 26 -1.89 2.89 -16.29
C THR A 26 -0.99 1.72 -15.92
N THR A 27 -1.31 0.52 -16.42
CA THR A 27 -0.45 -0.67 -16.27
C THR A 27 0.95 -0.45 -16.84
N GLY A 28 1.08 0.37 -17.90
CA GLY A 28 2.35 0.78 -18.47
C GLY A 28 3.21 1.66 -17.55
N GLN A 29 2.60 2.60 -16.80
CA GLN A 29 3.32 3.36 -15.77
C GLN A 29 3.85 2.44 -14.66
N ILE A 30 3.01 1.52 -14.19
CA ILE A 30 3.36 0.56 -13.14
C ILE A 30 4.47 -0.40 -13.62
N ALA A 31 4.35 -0.94 -14.83
CA ALA A 31 5.34 -1.82 -15.43
C ALA A 31 6.70 -1.14 -15.57
N ARG A 32 6.71 0.12 -16.02
CA ARG A 32 7.92 0.95 -16.12
C ARG A 32 8.56 1.19 -14.76
N ALA A 33 7.76 1.56 -13.75
CA ALA A 33 8.25 1.77 -12.38
C ALA A 33 8.82 0.49 -11.76
N ALA A 34 8.22 -0.66 -12.06
CA ALA A 34 8.69 -1.98 -11.60
C ALA A 34 9.83 -2.57 -12.43
N GLY A 35 10.22 -1.95 -13.55
CA GLY A 35 11.25 -2.48 -14.46
C GLY A 35 10.85 -3.80 -15.13
N ILE A 36 9.55 -4.02 -15.36
CA ILE A 36 9.00 -5.24 -15.97
C ILE A 36 8.21 -4.91 -17.24
N GLY A 37 7.93 -5.91 -18.07
CA GLY A 37 6.97 -5.76 -19.18
C GLY A 37 5.52 -5.92 -18.70
N GLU A 38 4.58 -5.20 -19.33
CA GLU A 38 3.14 -5.24 -18.96
C GLU A 38 2.54 -6.66 -18.96
N ALA A 39 2.96 -7.53 -19.88
CA ALA A 39 2.55 -8.94 -19.89
C ALA A 39 2.90 -9.69 -18.60
N THR A 40 3.87 -9.20 -17.81
CA THR A 40 4.23 -9.77 -16.50
C THR A 40 3.21 -9.41 -15.42
N ILE A 41 2.57 -8.24 -15.53
CA ILE A 41 1.47 -7.83 -14.66
C ILE A 41 0.26 -8.73 -14.93
N PHE A 42 -0.12 -8.87 -16.20
CA PHE A 42 -1.28 -9.69 -16.59
C PHE A 42 -1.10 -11.21 -16.39
N ARG A 43 0.09 -11.67 -15.98
CA ARG A 43 0.29 -13.05 -15.53
C ARG A 43 -0.17 -13.30 -14.11
N VAL A 44 -0.30 -12.25 -13.30
CA VAL A 44 -0.67 -12.34 -11.87
C VAL A 44 -1.86 -11.48 -11.50
N PHE A 45 -2.41 -10.71 -12.43
CA PHE A 45 -3.68 -9.99 -12.35
C PHE A 45 -4.45 -10.19 -13.65
N ALA A 46 -5.76 -10.40 -13.59
CA ALA A 46 -6.64 -10.56 -14.72
C ALA A 46 -6.80 -9.24 -15.49
N ASP A 47 -6.92 -8.13 -14.78
CA ASP A 47 -7.11 -6.79 -15.32
C ASP A 47 -6.53 -5.71 -14.40
N LYS A 48 -6.71 -4.44 -14.79
CA LYS A 48 -6.26 -3.28 -14.02
C LYS A 48 -7.05 -3.13 -12.72
N ASP A 49 -8.33 -3.46 -12.72
CA ASP A 49 -9.20 -3.27 -11.54
C ASP A 49 -8.77 -4.23 -10.43
N GLU A 50 -8.46 -5.49 -10.75
CA GLU A 50 -7.92 -6.45 -9.78
C GLU A 50 -6.59 -5.98 -9.18
N LEU A 51 -5.75 -5.29 -9.96
CA LEU A 51 -4.51 -4.69 -9.46
C LEU A 51 -4.79 -3.51 -8.52
N LEU A 52 -5.76 -2.64 -8.86
CA LEU A 52 -6.16 -1.54 -8.00
C LEU A 52 -6.77 -2.05 -6.69
N ASP A 53 -7.63 -3.05 -6.75
CA ASP A 53 -8.22 -3.71 -5.57
C ASP A 53 -7.13 -4.31 -4.67
N ALA A 54 -6.10 -4.93 -5.27
CA ALA A 54 -4.96 -5.43 -4.51
C ALA A 54 -4.15 -4.30 -3.85
N CYS A 55 -4.04 -3.13 -4.48
CA CYS A 55 -3.41 -1.95 -3.87
C CYS A 55 -4.26 -1.41 -2.71
N VAL A 56 -5.59 -1.38 -2.84
CA VAL A 56 -6.49 -1.02 -1.74
C VAL A 56 -6.34 -1.98 -0.59
N ALA A 57 -6.39 -3.29 -0.86
CA ALA A 57 -6.23 -4.31 0.16
C ALA A 57 -4.89 -4.17 0.90
N GLU A 58 -3.80 -3.91 0.19
CA GLU A 58 -2.48 -3.68 0.78
C GLU A 58 -2.44 -2.40 1.62
N ALA A 59 -3.03 -1.30 1.15
CA ALA A 59 -3.11 -0.05 1.91
C ALA A 59 -3.93 -0.19 3.20
N LEU A 60 -4.89 -1.12 3.23
CA LEU A 60 -5.72 -1.47 4.37
C LEU A 60 -5.10 -2.51 5.30
N ARG A 61 -3.90 -3.02 5.01
CA ARG A 61 -3.26 -4.00 5.89
C ARG A 61 -2.80 -3.34 7.18
N PRO A 62 -3.26 -3.81 8.36
CA PRO A 62 -2.83 -3.25 9.63
C PRO A 62 -1.46 -3.77 10.07
N ASP A 63 -0.86 -4.76 9.39
CA ASP A 63 0.38 -5.41 9.83
C ASP A 63 1.51 -4.42 10.12
N HIS A 64 1.62 -3.36 9.31
CA HIS A 64 2.66 -2.36 9.49
C HIS A 64 2.44 -1.53 10.77
N VAL A 65 1.22 -1.04 11.01
CA VAL A 65 0.89 -0.27 12.22
C VAL A 65 0.97 -1.13 13.48
N LEU A 66 0.60 -2.41 13.38
CA LEU A 66 0.74 -3.36 14.49
C LEU A 66 2.22 -3.58 14.84
N ALA A 67 3.08 -3.76 13.84
CA ALA A 67 4.52 -3.91 14.06
C ALA A 67 5.17 -2.64 14.65
N GLU A 68 4.74 -1.46 14.22
CA GLU A 68 5.19 -0.19 14.80
C GLU A 68 4.77 -0.05 16.27
N ILE A 69 3.52 -0.38 16.59
CA ILE A 69 3.01 -0.34 17.98
C ILE A 69 3.72 -1.37 18.86
N GLU A 70 3.98 -2.58 18.34
CA GLU A 70 4.69 -3.64 19.05
C GLU A 70 6.14 -3.24 19.37
N ALA A 71 6.77 -2.44 18.51
CA ALA A 71 8.14 -1.97 18.69
C ALA A 71 8.30 -0.86 19.76
N ILE A 72 7.20 -0.30 20.29
CA ILE A 72 7.23 0.78 21.29
C ILE A 72 7.82 0.25 22.62
N PRO A 73 8.92 0.84 23.13
CA PRO A 73 9.54 0.41 24.39
C PRO A 73 8.56 0.48 25.58
N LEU A 74 8.52 -0.59 26.38
CA LEU A 74 7.62 -0.68 27.53
C LEU A 74 8.14 0.04 28.79
N ASP A 75 9.43 0.39 28.81
CA ASP A 75 10.13 1.01 29.93
C ASP A 75 10.05 2.54 29.96
N GLN A 76 9.41 3.15 28.97
CA GLN A 76 9.15 4.59 28.93
C GLN A 76 7.78 4.96 29.55
N PRO A 77 7.56 6.24 29.94
CA PRO A 77 6.29 6.68 30.54
C PRO A 77 5.08 6.41 29.65
N LEU A 78 3.93 6.09 30.27
CA LEU A 78 2.67 5.78 29.56
C LEU A 78 2.31 6.85 28.52
N THR A 79 2.45 8.13 28.86
CA THR A 79 2.15 9.24 27.95
C THR A 79 2.97 9.16 26.66
N ALA A 80 4.28 8.89 26.75
CA ALA A 80 5.14 8.78 25.57
C ALA A 80 4.73 7.61 24.68
N ARG A 81 4.42 6.45 25.29
CA ARG A 81 3.93 5.26 24.56
C ARG A 81 2.61 5.53 23.83
N LEU A 82 1.68 6.23 24.49
CA LEU A 82 0.41 6.59 23.88
C LEU A 82 0.58 7.59 22.74
N THR A 83 1.51 8.54 22.86
CA THR A 83 1.83 9.48 21.77
C THR A 83 2.40 8.74 20.56
N GLU A 84 3.34 7.82 20.75
CA GLU A 84 3.91 7.02 19.65
C GLU A 84 2.86 6.11 18.99
N ALA A 85 2.02 5.43 19.79
CA ALA A 85 0.94 4.62 19.26
C ALA A 85 -0.09 5.45 18.47
N SER A 86 -0.45 6.64 18.97
CA SER A 86 -1.34 7.57 18.23
C SER A 86 -0.73 7.99 16.90
N ALA A 87 0.56 8.34 16.89
CA ALA A 87 1.26 8.75 15.67
C ALA A 87 1.30 7.62 14.61
N ALA A 88 1.54 6.37 15.04
CA ALA A 88 1.49 5.20 14.15
C ALA A 88 0.09 5.00 13.55
N ILE A 89 -0.96 5.13 14.37
CA ILE A 89 -2.36 5.04 13.93
C ILE A 89 -2.72 6.18 12.97
N GLU A 90 -2.32 7.42 13.27
CA GLU A 90 -2.53 8.58 12.40
C GLU A 90 -1.85 8.39 11.03
N ALA A 91 -0.61 7.90 11.01
CA ALA A 91 0.11 7.61 9.77
C ALA A 91 -0.56 6.51 8.94
N TYR A 92 -1.05 5.45 9.59
CA TYR A 92 -1.82 4.39 8.95
C TYR A 92 -3.12 4.93 8.33
N LEU A 93 -3.92 5.68 9.10
CA LEU A 93 -5.17 6.26 8.63
C LEU A 93 -4.95 7.27 7.49
N ALA A 94 -3.89 8.07 7.54
CA ALA A 94 -3.55 9.02 6.48
C ALA A 94 -3.20 8.30 5.17
N ARG A 95 -2.36 7.26 5.22
CA ARG A 95 -2.01 6.46 4.03
C ARG A 95 -3.25 5.77 3.44
N MET A 96 -4.08 5.17 4.28
CA MET A 96 -5.34 4.55 3.88
C MET A 96 -6.27 5.57 3.19
N GLY A 97 -6.42 6.76 3.78
CA GLY A 97 -7.24 7.84 3.26
C GLY A 97 -6.75 8.38 1.90
N LEU A 98 -5.44 8.49 1.70
CA LEU A 98 -4.87 8.90 0.41
C LEU A 98 -5.21 7.91 -0.71
N VAL A 99 -5.03 6.61 -0.47
CA VAL A 99 -5.28 5.58 -1.48
C VAL A 99 -6.78 5.46 -1.77
N ILE A 100 -7.63 5.39 -0.73
CA ILE A 100 -9.09 5.33 -0.93
C ILE A 100 -9.59 6.61 -1.61
N GLY A 101 -9.14 7.78 -1.16
CA GLY A 101 -9.54 9.07 -1.70
C GLY A 101 -9.18 9.23 -3.17
N ALA A 102 -7.95 8.86 -3.55
CA ALA A 102 -7.49 8.92 -4.94
C ALA A 102 -8.29 8.00 -5.87
N LEU A 103 -8.84 6.89 -5.35
CA LEU A 103 -9.64 5.97 -6.15
C LEU A 103 -11.11 6.38 -6.30
N HIS A 104 -11.64 7.18 -5.39
CA HIS A 104 -13.04 7.66 -5.43
C HIS A 104 -13.19 9.11 -5.92
N ALA A 105 -12.10 9.83 -6.16
CA ALA A 105 -12.12 11.16 -6.74
C ALA A 105 -12.45 11.09 -8.24
N THR A 106 -13.74 11.23 -8.57
CA THR A 106 -14.28 11.43 -9.93
C THR A 106 -14.44 12.89 -10.27
#